data_AF-A0A397G7M2-F1
#
_entry.id   AF-A0A397G7M2-F1
#
_cell.length_a   1.000
_cell.length_b   1.000
_cell.length_c   1.000
_cell.angle_alpha   90.00
_cell.angle_beta   90.00
_cell.angle_gamma   90.00
#
_symmetry.space_group_name_H-M   'P 1'
#
loop_
_entity.id
_entity.type
_entity.pdbx_description
1 polymer ?
#
loop_
_entity_poly.entity_id
_entity_poly.type
_entity_poly.pdbx_seq_one_letter_code
_entity_poly.pdbx_strand_id
1 'polypeptide(L)'
;MISTTFEHNETAYGQNVRGFSAFVPDAFGSNPRQMESYFNQIYVFIPDPKIPISPATLAGAAAYKAVRSFDSFDSTSRPHTYEVDRIREAAAREALDLLRTFPLPTVDPRIVVLSAEAAAHRLYDHEHFIKF
;
A
#
# COMPACT_ATOMS: atom_id res chain seq x y z
N MET A 1 -13.92 -27.79 -25.62
CA MET A 1 -13.60 -27.50 -24.21
C MET A 1 -12.18 -26.96 -24.21
N ILE A 2 -11.99 -25.66 -24.00
CA ILE A 2 -10.66 -25.04 -23.98
C ILE A 2 -10.31 -24.83 -22.50
N SER A 3 -9.40 -25.64 -21.99
CA SER A 3 -8.72 -25.38 -20.72
C SER A 3 -7.79 -24.20 -20.91
N THR A 4 -8.15 -23.03 -20.40
CA THR A 4 -7.23 -21.91 -20.22
C THR A 4 -6.50 -22.10 -18.90
N THR A 5 -5.33 -22.72 -18.95
CA THR A 5 -4.30 -22.58 -17.92
C THR A 5 -3.89 -21.11 -17.86
N PHE A 6 -4.33 -20.42 -16.81
CA PHE A 6 -3.75 -19.14 -16.44
C PHE A 6 -2.31 -19.40 -15.98
N GLU A 7 -1.34 -19.01 -16.79
CA GLU A 7 0.04 -18.88 -16.34
C GLU A 7 0.08 -17.84 -15.22
N HIS A 8 0.21 -18.33 -13.99
CA HIS A 8 0.48 -17.53 -12.81
C HIS A 8 1.89 -16.98 -12.94
N ASN A 9 2.01 -15.73 -13.37
CA ASN A 9 3.27 -15.01 -13.25
C ASN A 9 3.41 -14.62 -11.77
N GLU A 10 4.04 -15.49 -10.98
CA GLU A 10 4.34 -15.27 -9.57
C GLU A 10 5.31 -14.09 -9.43
N THR A 11 4.78 -12.86 -9.45
CA THR A 11 5.54 -11.72 -8.93
C THR A 11 5.64 -11.90 -7.41
N ALA A 12 6.77 -11.51 -6.82
CA ALA A 12 7.04 -11.63 -5.38
C ALA A 12 5.98 -10.97 -4.46
N TYR A 13 5.03 -10.24 -5.04
CA TYR A 13 3.92 -9.57 -4.38
C TYR A 13 2.58 -10.33 -4.42
N GLY A 14 2.55 -11.52 -5.03
CA GLY A 14 1.38 -12.41 -5.10
C GLY A 14 1.32 -13.46 -3.99
N GLN A 15 2.38 -13.63 -3.19
CA GLN A 15 2.38 -14.57 -2.06
C GLN A 15 1.89 -13.93 -0.77
N ASN A 16 0.58 -14.08 -0.60
CA ASN A 16 -0.23 -13.94 0.60
C ASN A 16 0.48 -14.24 1.91
N VAL A 17 0.51 -13.25 2.81
CA VAL A 17 0.73 -13.51 4.24
C VAL A 17 -0.50 -14.26 4.76
N ARG A 18 -0.37 -15.58 4.96
CA ARG A 18 -1.32 -16.46 5.68
C ARG A 18 -2.70 -16.71 5.03
N GLY A 19 -2.74 -17.09 3.75
CA GLY A 19 -3.95 -17.68 3.14
C GLY A 19 -5.15 -16.73 2.98
N PHE A 20 -5.00 -15.46 3.32
CA PHE A 20 -5.92 -14.41 2.93
C PHE A 20 -5.40 -13.76 1.66
N SER A 21 -6.15 -13.91 0.56
CA SER A 21 -6.04 -13.05 -0.62
C SER A 21 -6.37 -11.64 -0.18
N ALA A 22 -5.38 -10.90 0.36
CA ALA A 22 -5.54 -9.48 0.59
C ALA A 22 -5.94 -8.87 -0.76
N PHE A 23 -7.00 -8.07 -0.78
CA PHE A 23 -7.45 -7.35 -1.97
C PHE A 23 -6.37 -6.32 -2.31
N VAL A 24 -5.31 -6.79 -2.93
CA VAL A 24 -4.24 -5.99 -3.50
C VAL A 24 -4.27 -6.33 -4.97
N PRO A 25 -5.05 -5.59 -5.79
CA PRO A 25 -4.93 -5.69 -7.23
C PRO A 25 -3.45 -5.67 -7.61
N ASP A 26 -3.02 -6.45 -8.61
CA ASP A 26 -1.60 -6.46 -9.05
C ASP A 26 -1.09 -5.04 -9.42
N ALA A 27 -1.99 -4.10 -9.68
CA ALA A 27 -1.69 -2.69 -9.93
C ALA A 27 -1.76 -1.76 -8.69
N PHE A 28 -2.23 -2.23 -7.53
CA PHE A 28 -2.36 -1.39 -6.34
C PHE A 28 -1.01 -1.15 -5.69
N GLY A 29 -0.68 0.11 -5.43
CA GLY A 29 0.60 0.55 -4.89
C GLY A 29 1.74 0.70 -5.91
N SER A 30 1.58 0.27 -7.16
CA SER A 30 2.63 0.37 -8.19
C SER A 30 2.59 1.67 -9.00
N ASN A 31 1.54 2.49 -8.85
CA ASN A 31 1.39 3.78 -9.55
C ASN A 31 1.53 4.97 -8.58
N PRO A 32 2.68 5.65 -8.53
CA PRO A 32 2.92 6.78 -7.62
C PRO A 32 1.90 7.91 -7.76
N ARG A 33 1.49 8.25 -9.00
CA ARG A 33 0.52 9.34 -9.24
C ARG A 33 -0.86 9.03 -8.66
N GLN A 34 -1.27 7.77 -8.73
CA GLN A 34 -2.54 7.34 -8.14
C GLN A 34 -2.47 7.41 -6.61
N MET A 35 -1.38 6.92 -6.02
CA MET A 35 -1.18 6.95 -4.57
C MET A 35 -1.08 8.38 -4.03
N GLU A 36 -0.40 9.27 -4.75
CA GLU A 36 -0.36 10.70 -4.47
C GLU A 36 -1.75 11.35 -4.52
N SER A 37 -2.59 10.98 -5.51
CA SER A 37 -3.96 11.47 -5.58
C SER A 37 -4.78 11.04 -4.35
N TYR A 38 -4.62 9.80 -3.88
CA TYR A 38 -5.29 9.32 -2.66
C TYR A 38 -4.79 10.05 -1.41
N PHE A 39 -3.48 10.29 -1.31
CA PHE A 39 -2.90 11.11 -0.26
C PHE A 39 -3.48 12.52 -0.26
N ASN A 40 -3.50 13.19 -1.41
CA ASN A 40 -4.03 14.54 -1.54
C ASN A 40 -5.51 14.61 -1.16
N GLN A 41 -6.30 13.61 -1.54
CA GLN A 41 -7.73 13.54 -1.18
C GLN A 41 -7.99 13.48 0.33
N ILE A 42 -7.06 12.93 1.12
CA ILE A 42 -7.21 12.74 2.57
C ILE A 42 -6.54 13.86 3.36
N TYR A 43 -5.31 14.26 2.99
CA TYR A 43 -4.47 15.14 3.80
C TYR A 43 -4.38 16.57 3.29
N VAL A 44 -4.60 16.81 1.99
CA VAL A 44 -4.45 18.13 1.38
C VAL A 44 -5.80 18.77 1.15
N PHE A 45 -6.73 18.00 0.60
CA PHE A 45 -8.12 18.40 0.42
C PHE A 45 -8.94 17.95 1.61
N ILE A 46 -9.87 18.79 2.05
CA ILE A 46 -10.90 18.37 3.01
C ILE A 46 -11.70 17.26 2.30
N PRO A 47 -11.78 16.04 2.86
CA PRO A 47 -12.53 14.97 2.22
C PRO A 47 -13.98 15.42 2.03
N ASP A 48 -14.47 15.35 0.79
CA ASP A 48 -15.88 15.69 0.52
C ASP A 48 -16.77 14.69 1.27
N PRO A 49 -17.61 15.13 2.22
CA PRO A 49 -18.47 14.24 2.99
C PRO A 49 -19.46 13.45 2.11
N LYS A 50 -19.67 13.85 0.85
CA LYS A 50 -20.55 13.17 -0.11
C LYS A 50 -19.85 12.07 -0.90
N ILE A 51 -18.51 12.04 -0.93
CA ILE A 51 -17.75 11.03 -1.66
C ILE A 51 -17.25 10.01 -0.63
N PRO A 52 -17.80 8.78 -0.61
CA PRO A 52 -17.36 7.78 0.35
C PRO A 52 -15.89 7.45 0.13
N ILE A 53 -15.11 7.54 1.20
CA ILE A 53 -13.69 7.16 1.17
C ILE A 53 -13.61 5.64 1.05
N SER A 54 -12.93 5.19 -0.01
CA SER A 54 -12.78 3.76 -0.26
C SER A 54 -11.64 3.16 0.58
N PRO A 55 -11.67 1.84 0.83
CA PRO A 55 -10.56 1.12 1.46
C PRO A 55 -9.23 1.34 0.73
N ALA A 56 -9.27 1.39 -0.61
CA ALA A 56 -8.12 1.62 -1.47
C ALA A 56 -7.54 3.04 -1.29
N THR A 57 -8.40 4.04 -1.09
CA THR A 57 -7.96 5.42 -0.84
C THR A 57 -7.21 5.51 0.50
N LEU A 58 -7.74 4.90 1.56
CA LEU A 58 -7.06 4.88 2.87
C LEU A 58 -5.71 4.17 2.80
N ALA A 59 -5.69 2.96 2.22
CA ALA A 59 -4.47 2.17 2.10
C ALA A 59 -3.41 2.86 1.24
N GLY A 60 -3.82 3.47 0.12
CA GLY A 60 -2.91 4.14 -0.80
C GLY A 60 -2.35 5.44 -0.25
N ALA A 61 -3.18 6.22 0.46
CA ALA A 61 -2.71 7.43 1.15
C ALA A 61 -1.73 7.10 2.29
N ALA A 62 -2.02 6.06 3.07
CA ALA A 62 -1.12 5.57 4.12
C ALA A 62 0.23 5.11 3.53
N ALA A 63 0.19 4.32 2.45
CA ALA A 63 1.38 3.86 1.75
C ALA A 63 2.22 5.03 1.20
N TYR A 64 1.58 5.98 0.51
CA TYR A 64 2.26 7.15 -0.05
C TYR A 64 2.92 8.00 1.04
N LYS A 65 2.19 8.27 2.13
CA LYS A 65 2.72 9.04 3.26
C LYS A 65 3.91 8.32 3.89
N ALA A 66 3.82 7.01 4.11
CA ALA A 66 4.90 6.23 4.68
C ALA A 66 6.17 6.32 3.84
N VAL A 67 6.08 6.12 2.52
CA VAL A 67 7.22 6.23 1.61
C VAL A 67 7.79 7.65 1.56
N ARG A 68 6.96 8.69 1.51
CA ARG A 68 7.43 10.10 1.48
C ARG A 68 8.02 10.58 2.81
N SER A 69 7.54 10.04 3.94
CA SER A 69 8.09 10.31 5.28
C SER A 69 9.37 9.54 5.57
N PHE A 70 9.71 8.56 4.73
CA PHE A 70 10.93 7.80 4.85
C PHE A 70 12.08 8.62 4.27
N ASP A 71 12.72 9.40 5.14
CA ASP A 71 13.97 10.07 4.78
C ASP A 71 15.09 9.04 4.60
N SER A 72 15.64 8.98 3.39
CA SER A 72 16.80 8.17 3.02
C SER A 72 18.11 8.77 3.55
N PHE A 73 18.14 9.25 4.79
CA PHE A 73 19.29 10.00 5.32
C PHE A 73 20.58 9.16 5.43
N ASP A 74 20.53 7.83 5.26
CA ASP A 74 21.71 6.98 5.34
C ASP A 74 21.55 5.60 4.64
N SER A 75 21.11 5.59 3.39
CA SER A 75 20.85 4.36 2.61
C SER A 75 22.11 3.58 2.19
N THR A 76 23.31 4.04 2.57
CA THR A 76 24.57 3.35 2.22
C THR A 76 24.97 2.25 3.21
N SER A 77 24.31 2.14 4.36
CA SER A 77 24.73 1.23 5.45
C SER A 77 23.71 0.17 5.86
N ARG A 78 22.47 0.21 5.34
CA ARG A 78 21.37 -0.67 5.80
C ARG A 78 20.87 -1.60 4.71
N PRO A 79 20.53 -2.85 5.04
CA PRO A 79 19.99 -3.79 4.07
C PRO A 79 18.57 -3.38 3.64
N HIS A 80 18.27 -3.49 2.34
CA HIS A 80 16.97 -3.16 1.72
C HIS A 80 15.77 -3.73 2.49
N THR A 81 15.88 -4.99 2.94
CA THR A 81 14.83 -5.67 3.71
C THR A 81 14.46 -4.93 4.99
N TYR A 82 15.43 -4.32 5.67
CA TYR A 82 15.20 -3.53 6.87
C TYR A 82 14.46 -2.23 6.55
N GLU A 83 14.76 -1.59 5.42
CA GLU A 83 14.08 -0.37 4.99
C GLU A 83 12.62 -0.66 4.59
N VAL A 84 12.41 -1.74 3.84
CA VAL A 84 11.06 -2.23 3.48
C VAL A 84 10.23 -2.53 4.73
N ASP A 85 10.77 -3.25 5.71
CA ASP A 85 10.03 -3.59 6.93
C ASP A 85 9.60 -2.34 7.72
N ARG A 86 10.47 -1.33 7.80
CA ARG A 86 10.13 -0.05 8.46
C ARG A 86 9.05 0.72 7.73
N ILE A 87 9.12 0.76 6.40
CA ILE A 87 8.11 1.45 5.57
C ILE A 87 6.77 0.75 5.68
N ARG A 88 6.75 -0.59 5.67
CA ARG A 88 5.55 -1.40 5.89
C ARG A 88 4.95 -1.13 7.26
N GLU A 89 5.75 -1.13 8.33
CA GLU A 89 5.26 -0.82 9.67
C GLU A 89 4.68 0.61 9.77
N ALA A 90 5.35 1.58 9.15
CA ALA A 90 4.86 2.97 9.09
C ALA A 90 3.51 3.06 8.34
N ALA A 91 3.39 2.38 7.19
CA ALA A 91 2.16 2.34 6.42
C ALA A 91 1.02 1.66 7.20
N ALA A 92 1.30 0.56 7.90
CA ALA A 92 0.33 -0.14 8.74
C ALA A 92 -0.20 0.75 9.87
N ARG A 93 0.71 1.48 10.54
CA ARG A 93 0.35 2.41 11.61
C ARG A 93 -0.53 3.55 11.10
N GLU A 94 -0.15 4.15 9.97
CA GLU A 94 -0.95 5.22 9.36
C GLU A 94 -2.32 4.73 8.91
N ALA A 95 -2.41 3.52 8.32
CA ALA A 95 -3.68 2.94 7.92
C ALA A 95 -4.62 2.73 9.12
N LEU A 96 -4.09 2.30 10.27
CA LEU A 96 -4.87 2.18 11.50
C LEU A 96 -5.37 3.54 12.02
N ASP A 97 -4.54 4.57 11.98
CA ASP A 97 -4.94 5.91 12.39
C ASP A 97 -6.00 6.50 11.45
N LEU A 98 -5.84 6.31 10.14
CA LEU A 98 -6.85 6.67 9.15
C LEU A 98 -8.17 5.93 9.35
N LEU A 99 -8.15 4.64 9.70
CA LEU A 99 -9.36 3.87 9.98
C LEU A 99 -10.09 4.34 11.26
N ARG A 100 -9.38 4.96 12.20
CA ARG A 100 -10.01 5.61 13.37
C ARG A 100 -10.72 6.90 12.97
N THR A 101 -10.17 7.65 12.02
CA THR A 101 -10.76 8.89 11.51
C THR A 101 -11.91 8.61 10.52
N PHE A 102 -11.74 7.58 9.69
CA PHE A 102 -12.67 7.19 8.63
C PHE A 102 -13.05 5.71 8.80
N PRO A 103 -13.94 5.38 9.74
CA PRO A 103 -14.32 4.00 10.01
C PRO A 103 -15.05 3.39 8.81
N LEU A 104 -14.65 2.18 8.43
CA LEU A 104 -15.26 1.39 7.36
C LEU A 104 -15.97 0.17 7.97
N PRO A 105 -17.24 0.29 8.40
CA PRO A 105 -17.91 -0.72 9.23
C PRO A 105 -18.15 -2.05 8.53
N THR A 106 -18.11 -2.08 7.19
CA THR A 106 -18.34 -3.28 6.38
C THR A 106 -17.06 -3.96 5.91
N VAL A 107 -15.89 -3.39 6.24
CA VAL A 107 -14.58 -3.86 5.75
C VAL A 107 -13.73 -4.24 6.95
N ASP A 108 -13.12 -5.43 6.91
CA ASP A 108 -12.15 -5.82 7.93
C ASP A 108 -10.95 -4.84 7.89
N PRO A 109 -10.65 -4.12 8.99
CA PRO A 109 -9.50 -3.22 9.10
C PRO A 109 -8.18 -3.86 8.65
N ARG A 110 -8.01 -5.16 8.87
CA ARG A 110 -6.79 -5.90 8.51
C ARG A 110 -6.54 -5.89 7.01
N ILE A 111 -7.60 -5.88 6.19
CA ILE A 111 -7.46 -5.84 4.73
C ILE A 111 -6.82 -4.51 4.32
N VAL A 112 -7.28 -3.40 4.88
CA VAL A 112 -6.75 -2.06 4.56
C VAL A 112 -5.28 -1.94 4.99
N VAL A 113 -4.95 -2.45 6.19
CA VAL A 113 -3.59 -2.44 6.73
C VAL A 113 -2.64 -3.27 5.84
N LEU A 114 -3.01 -4.51 5.50
CA LEU A 114 -2.21 -5.37 4.63
C LEU A 114 -2.04 -4.75 3.23
N SER A 115 -3.11 -4.15 2.68
CA SER A 115 -3.03 -3.44 1.41
C SER A 115 -2.12 -2.21 1.48
N ALA A 116 -2.09 -1.48 2.60
CA ALA A 116 -1.19 -0.35 2.80
C ALA A 116 0.27 -0.80 2.88
N GLU A 117 0.57 -1.88 3.63
CA GLU A 117 1.91 -2.46 3.70
C GLU A 117 2.42 -2.89 2.32
N ALA A 118 1.61 -3.69 1.60
CA ALA A 118 1.98 -4.20 0.29
C ALA A 118 2.17 -3.06 -0.72
N ALA A 119 1.29 -2.05 -0.68
CA ALA A 119 1.41 -0.88 -1.54
C ALA A 119 2.66 -0.05 -1.23
N ALA A 120 3.00 0.12 0.05
CA ALA A 120 4.18 0.88 0.46
C ALA A 120 5.47 0.18 0.02
N HIS A 121 5.54 -1.14 0.16
CA HIS A 121 6.65 -1.94 -0.36
C HIS A 121 6.80 -1.80 -1.88
N ARG A 122 5.71 -1.98 -2.64
CA ARG A 122 5.73 -1.84 -4.11
C ARG A 122 6.12 -0.43 -4.56
N LEU A 123 5.58 0.59 -3.90
CA LEU A 123 5.87 1.98 -4.21
C LEU A 123 7.35 2.30 -3.91
N TYR A 124 7.86 1.78 -2.79
CA TYR A 124 9.26 1.95 -2.43
C TYR A 124 10.20 1.28 -3.43
N ASP A 125 9.95 0.02 -3.81
CA ASP A 125 10.75 -0.70 -4.81
C ASP A 125 10.70 -0.02 -6.19
N HIS A 126 9.54 0.55 -6.55
CA HIS A 126 9.36 1.32 -7.78
C HIS A 126 10.21 2.61 -7.79
N GLU A 127 10.28 3.32 -6.66
CA GLU A 127 11.03 4.57 -6.55
C GLU A 127 12.54 4.34 -6.34
N HIS A 128 12.94 3.25 -5.70
CA HIS A 128 14.32 2.98 -5.28
C HIS A 128 15.04 1.90 -6.11
N PHE A 129 14.42 1.43 -7.19
CA PHE A 129 15.01 0.52 -8.19
C PHE A 129 15.58 -0.79 -7.60
N ILE A 130 14.74 -1.82 -7.52
CA ILE A 130 15.21 -3.19 -7.81
C ILE A 130 14.87 -3.46 -9.28
N LYS A 131 15.86 -3.30 -10.17
CA LYS A 131 15.80 -3.94 -11.50
C LYS A 131 15.96 -5.44 -11.26
N PHE A 132 14.89 -6.20 -11.48
CA PHE A 132 15.00 -7.63 -11.75
C PHE A 132 15.69 -7.85 -13.10
#